data_AF-A0AAP6X6I8-F1
#
_entry.id   AF-A0AAP6X6I8-F1
#
_cell.length_a   1.000
_cell.length_b   1.000
_cell.length_c   1.000
_cell.angle_alpha   90.00
_cell.angle_beta   90.00
_cell.angle_gamma   90.00
#
_symmetry.space_group_name_H-M   'P 1'
#
loop_
_entity.id
_entity.type
_entity.pdbx_description
1 polymer ?
#
loop_
_entity_poly.entity_id
_entity_poly.type
_entity_poly.pdbx_seq_one_letter_code
_entity_poly.pdbx_strand_id
1 'polypeptide(L)'
;MSFYNGSSINASNIKSIEISDVTEDMKLLISGEIGKLILNNLEIDKLNIINSRFKSLPNFDDKSSIKNSVDIDKKSFDNLLNIEKAGSLEFSRLAEFFNRNNAYMEAQPLHRHYLLEKAKESKNYGLKFWVWFYSLVNGCGTSLLKPFIGVLYCWLFTYLIFLSLSIKLVMSVKSTGVIVYSSYSVLFSIKQALLVTVPLLATIHKPEIEMLDNGLLQIFVNFLMIVSYLLVFLMALQIRKLLRLKD
;
A
#
# COMPACT_ATOMS: atom_id res chain seq x y z
N MET A 1 -6.29 -4.37 -46.07
CA MET A 1 -7.67 -4.02 -46.44
C MET A 1 -7.94 -2.70 -45.73
N SER A 2 -7.85 -1.58 -46.45
CA SER A 2 -8.04 -0.24 -45.88
C SER A 2 -9.53 0.01 -45.71
N PHE A 3 -9.94 0.40 -44.51
CA PHE A 3 -11.33 0.72 -44.19
C PHE A 3 -11.39 2.16 -43.69
N TYR A 4 -11.93 3.03 -44.53
CA TYR A 4 -12.36 4.39 -44.16
C TYR A 4 -13.85 4.35 -43.80
N ASN A 5 -14.21 5.19 -42.82
CA ASN A 5 -15.53 5.46 -42.25
C ASN A 5 -16.16 4.39 -41.34
N GLY A 6 -16.24 4.73 -40.04
CA GLY A 6 -17.32 4.34 -39.12
C GLY A 6 -17.67 2.86 -39.02
N SER A 7 -16.75 1.95 -39.28
CA SER A 7 -17.02 0.51 -39.28
C SER A 7 -16.68 -0.11 -37.92
N SER A 8 -17.69 -0.55 -37.18
CA SER A 8 -17.49 -1.40 -36.00
C SER A 8 -17.13 -2.81 -36.46
N ILE A 9 -15.89 -3.23 -36.23
CA ILE A 9 -15.46 -4.60 -36.51
C ILE A 9 -15.82 -5.46 -35.30
N ASN A 10 -16.86 -6.30 -35.45
CA ASN A 10 -17.22 -7.29 -34.45
C ASN A 10 -16.55 -8.61 -34.82
N ALA A 11 -15.43 -8.94 -34.17
CA ALA A 11 -14.65 -10.13 -34.50
C ALA A 11 -14.36 -10.95 -33.25
N SER A 12 -14.82 -12.20 -33.27
CA SER A 12 -14.83 -13.11 -32.12
C SER A 12 -13.53 -13.90 -31.91
N ASN A 13 -12.54 -13.76 -32.81
CA ASN A 13 -11.25 -14.46 -32.74
C ASN A 13 -10.13 -13.64 -33.41
N ILE A 14 -9.84 -12.46 -32.86
CA ILE A 14 -8.72 -11.64 -33.35
C ILE A 14 -7.44 -12.01 -32.61
N LYS A 15 -6.43 -12.48 -33.35
CA LYS A 15 -5.07 -12.72 -32.80
C LYS A 15 -4.28 -11.42 -32.61
N SER A 16 -4.49 -10.42 -33.47
CA SER A 16 -3.89 -9.10 -33.40
C SER A 16 -4.71 -8.10 -34.22
N ILE A 17 -4.89 -6.88 -33.70
CA ILE A 17 -5.39 -5.73 -34.45
C ILE A 17 -4.21 -4.77 -34.60
N GLU A 18 -3.84 -4.45 -35.83
CA GLU A 18 -2.91 -3.36 -36.13
C GLU A 18 -3.72 -2.22 -36.73
N ILE A 19 -3.67 -1.06 -36.08
CA ILE A 19 -4.34 0.16 -36.53
C ILE A 19 -3.24 1.18 -36.74
N SER A 20 -3.09 1.64 -37.97
CA SER A 20 -2.15 2.69 -38.39
C SER A 20 -2.90 3.84 -39.05
N ASP A 21 -2.32 5.04 -39.00
CA ASP A 21 -2.81 6.24 -39.70
C ASP A 21 -4.24 6.67 -39.36
N VAL A 22 -4.58 6.70 -38.07
CA VAL A 22 -5.88 7.20 -37.61
C VAL A 22 -5.87 8.72 -37.58
N THR A 23 -6.65 9.34 -38.47
CA THR A 23 -6.75 10.79 -38.64
C THR A 23 -7.96 11.42 -37.93
N GLU A 24 -8.86 10.60 -37.36
CA GLU A 24 -10.06 11.02 -36.62
C GLU A 24 -10.11 10.39 -35.22
N ASP A 25 -11.09 10.80 -34.40
CA ASP A 25 -11.30 10.24 -33.05
C ASP A 25 -11.57 8.72 -33.09
N MET A 26 -10.61 7.94 -32.61
CA MET A 26 -10.73 6.49 -32.55
C MET A 26 -11.31 6.03 -31.21
N LYS A 27 -12.48 5.38 -31.24
CA LYS A 27 -13.00 4.65 -30.08
C LYS A 27 -12.64 3.17 -30.18
N LEU A 28 -11.66 2.73 -29.38
CA LEU A 28 -11.33 1.31 -29.24
C LEU A 28 -12.09 0.69 -28.07
N LEU A 29 -13.03 -0.21 -28.36
CA LEU A 29 -13.71 -1.03 -27.36
C LEU A 29 -13.20 -2.46 -27.47
N ILE A 30 -12.59 -2.97 -26.39
CA ILE A 30 -12.12 -4.36 -26.33
C ILE A 30 -12.94 -5.09 -25.27
N SER A 31 -13.55 -6.22 -25.66
CA SER A 31 -14.35 -7.08 -24.77
C SER A 31 -13.99 -8.54 -25.01
N GLY A 32 -13.91 -9.34 -23.94
CA GLY A 32 -13.59 -10.77 -24.02
C GLY A 32 -12.20 -11.12 -23.47
N GLU A 33 -11.64 -12.24 -23.94
CA GLU A 33 -10.32 -12.71 -23.50
C GLU A 33 -9.21 -12.11 -24.37
N ILE A 34 -8.32 -11.33 -23.76
CA ILE A 34 -7.23 -10.62 -24.42
C ILE A 34 -5.93 -11.38 -24.17
N GLY A 35 -5.35 -11.91 -25.25
CA GLY A 35 -4.06 -12.59 -25.21
C GLY A 35 -2.92 -11.64 -24.85
N LYS A 36 -2.74 -10.58 -25.66
CA LYS A 36 -1.70 -9.55 -25.52
C LYS A 36 -2.22 -8.23 -26.07
N LEU A 37 -2.02 -7.14 -25.33
CA LEU A 37 -2.31 -5.77 -25.77
C LEU A 37 -1.01 -5.00 -25.87
N ILE A 38 -0.71 -4.45 -27.06
CA ILE A 38 0.46 -3.59 -27.28
C ILE A 38 -0.06 -2.33 -27.95
N LEU A 39 0.19 -1.18 -27.33
CA LEU A 39 -0.12 0.14 -27.89
C LEU A 39 1.20 0.91 -28.01
N ASN A 40 1.55 1.31 -29.23
CA ASN A 40 2.81 2.00 -29.51
C ASN A 40 2.52 3.28 -30.31
N ASN A 41 3.11 4.40 -29.86
CA ASN A 41 3.05 5.69 -30.53
C ASN A 41 1.60 6.16 -30.83
N LEU A 42 0.70 6.03 -29.84
CA LEU A 42 -0.71 6.41 -29.96
C LEU A 42 -1.06 7.58 -29.03
N GLU A 43 -1.80 8.55 -29.55
CA GLU A 43 -2.56 9.50 -28.74
C GLU A 43 -4.02 9.05 -28.70
N ILE A 44 -4.50 8.65 -27.54
CA ILE A 44 -5.87 8.18 -27.33
C ILE A 44 -6.60 9.21 -26.48
N ASP A 45 -7.84 9.55 -26.83
CA ASP A 45 -8.60 10.49 -26.00
C ASP A 45 -9.08 9.81 -24.70
N LYS A 46 -9.68 8.62 -24.82
CA LYS A 46 -10.19 7.83 -23.70
C LYS A 46 -10.04 6.32 -23.91
N LEU A 47 -9.55 5.62 -22.88
CA LEU A 47 -9.43 4.16 -22.87
C LEU A 47 -10.41 3.54 -21.87
N ASN A 48 -11.36 2.73 -22.38
CA ASN A 48 -12.31 2.00 -21.55
C ASN A 48 -12.08 0.50 -21.66
N ILE A 49 -11.82 -0.17 -20.53
CA ILE A 49 -11.62 -1.61 -20.45
C ILE A 49 -12.73 -2.19 -19.57
N ILE A 50 -13.61 -2.99 -20.18
CA ILE A 50 -14.80 -3.54 -19.52
C ILE A 50 -14.86 -5.05 -19.73
N ASN A 51 -15.07 -5.82 -18.66
CA ASN A 51 -15.24 -7.28 -18.68
C ASN A 51 -14.16 -8.03 -19.50
N SER A 52 -12.92 -7.55 -19.40
CA SER A 52 -11.77 -8.09 -20.10
C SER A 52 -11.01 -9.09 -19.24
N ARG A 53 -10.50 -10.15 -19.86
CA ARG A 53 -9.62 -11.13 -19.20
C ARG A 53 -8.25 -11.11 -19.87
N PHE A 54 -7.27 -10.53 -19.21
CA PHE A 54 -5.88 -10.45 -19.66
C PHE A 54 -5.13 -11.76 -19.38
N LYS A 55 -4.49 -12.32 -20.41
CA LYS A 55 -3.54 -13.44 -20.28
C LYS A 55 -2.09 -12.96 -20.05
N SER A 56 -1.79 -11.74 -20.45
CA SER A 56 -0.49 -11.10 -20.27
C SER A 56 -0.68 -9.61 -19.95
N LEU A 57 0.32 -9.00 -19.32
CA LEU A 57 0.27 -7.56 -19.04
C LEU A 57 0.26 -6.76 -20.35
N PRO A 58 -0.58 -5.72 -20.43
CA PRO A 58 -0.49 -4.75 -21.52
C PRO A 58 0.88 -4.09 -21.54
N ASN A 59 1.43 -3.89 -22.74
CA ASN A 59 2.67 -3.13 -22.93
C ASN A 59 2.35 -1.81 -23.62
N PHE A 60 2.70 -0.71 -22.96
CA PHE A 60 2.59 0.64 -23.49
C PHE A 60 3.99 1.23 -23.63
N ASP A 61 4.26 1.90 -24.75
CA ASP A 61 5.52 2.61 -24.94
C ASP A 61 5.51 4.00 -24.29
N ASP A 62 6.69 4.59 -24.14
CA ASP A 62 6.85 5.92 -23.53
C ASP A 62 6.22 7.06 -24.34
N LYS A 63 5.92 6.82 -25.63
CA LYS A 63 5.37 7.83 -26.54
C LYS A 63 3.84 7.82 -26.55
N SER A 64 3.20 6.74 -26.11
CA SER A 64 1.74 6.69 -26.05
C SER A 64 1.20 7.53 -24.90
N SER A 65 0.13 8.26 -25.16
CA SER A 65 -0.57 9.07 -24.15
C SER A 65 -2.09 8.92 -24.26
N ILE A 66 -2.76 9.11 -23.12
CA ILE A 66 -4.20 9.11 -22.99
C ILE A 66 -4.59 10.46 -22.39
N LYS A 67 -5.31 11.29 -23.16
CA LYS A 67 -5.58 12.69 -22.78
C LYS A 67 -6.56 12.83 -21.61
N ASN A 68 -7.69 12.13 -21.67
CA ASN A 68 -8.80 12.39 -20.75
C ASN A 68 -8.88 11.39 -19.60
N SER A 69 -9.09 10.10 -19.87
CA SER A 69 -9.19 9.12 -18.79
C SER A 69 -8.89 7.68 -19.22
N VAL A 70 -8.44 6.89 -18.23
CA VAL A 70 -8.37 5.44 -18.30
C VAL A 70 -9.40 4.89 -17.32
N ASP A 71 -10.45 4.27 -17.83
CA ASP A 71 -11.49 3.64 -17.00
C ASP A 71 -11.40 2.12 -17.15
N ILE A 72 -11.00 1.43 -16.09
CA ILE A 72 -10.94 -0.04 -16.02
C ILE A 72 -11.91 -0.52 -14.97
N ASP A 73 -12.83 -1.40 -15.34
CA ASP A 73 -13.73 -1.99 -14.35
C ASP A 73 -12.96 -2.89 -13.37
N LYS A 74 -13.45 -2.95 -12.13
CA LYS A 74 -12.78 -3.68 -11.05
C LYS A 74 -12.47 -5.15 -11.39
N LYS A 75 -13.34 -5.84 -12.12
CA LYS A 75 -13.15 -7.25 -12.44
C LYS A 75 -12.00 -7.44 -13.43
N SER A 76 -11.91 -6.57 -14.43
CA SER A 76 -10.77 -6.56 -15.36
C SER A 76 -9.46 -6.19 -14.66
N PHE A 77 -9.50 -5.21 -13.77
CA PHE A 77 -8.32 -4.78 -13.02
C PHE A 77 -7.83 -5.85 -12.04
N ASP A 78 -8.73 -6.48 -11.29
CA ASP A 78 -8.39 -7.60 -10.39
C ASP A 78 -7.81 -8.79 -11.18
N ASN A 79 -8.29 -9.05 -12.40
CA ASN A 79 -7.69 -10.07 -13.25
C ASN A 79 -6.27 -9.69 -13.71
N LEU A 80 -6.04 -8.43 -14.05
CA LEU A 80 -4.74 -7.91 -14.47
C LEU A 80 -3.67 -8.04 -13.36
N LEU A 81 -4.06 -7.82 -12.10
CA LEU A 81 -3.15 -7.97 -10.94
C LEU A 81 -2.75 -9.44 -10.65
N ASN A 82 -3.51 -10.41 -11.15
CA ASN A 82 -3.34 -11.84 -10.87
C ASN A 82 -2.59 -12.61 -11.99
N ILE A 83 -1.93 -11.90 -12.91
CA ILE A 83 -1.19 -12.53 -14.01
C ILE A 83 0.13 -13.11 -13.47
N GLU A 84 0.19 -14.44 -13.35
CA GLU A 84 1.31 -15.18 -12.70
C GLU A 84 2.66 -15.10 -13.44
N LYS A 85 2.68 -14.73 -14.72
CA LYS A 85 3.89 -14.75 -15.57
C LYS A 85 4.52 -13.38 -15.83
N ALA A 86 4.06 -12.34 -15.15
CA ALA A 86 4.54 -10.98 -15.34
C ALA A 86 5.72 -10.65 -14.40
N GLY A 87 6.80 -10.09 -14.96
CA GLY A 87 7.97 -9.67 -14.18
C GLY A 87 7.78 -8.30 -13.50
N SER A 88 8.61 -7.99 -12.49
CA SER A 88 8.52 -6.69 -11.78
C SER A 88 8.60 -5.49 -12.73
N LEU A 89 9.48 -5.53 -13.74
CA LEU A 89 9.65 -4.44 -14.71
C LEU A 89 8.37 -4.12 -15.49
N GLU A 90 7.57 -5.12 -15.84
CA GLU A 90 6.35 -4.95 -16.62
C GLU A 90 5.27 -4.24 -15.79
N PHE A 91 5.11 -4.61 -14.52
CA PHE A 91 4.25 -3.89 -13.58
C PHE A 91 4.72 -2.45 -13.34
N SER A 92 6.04 -2.21 -13.30
CA SER A 92 6.59 -0.87 -13.15
C SER A 92 6.22 0.02 -14.33
N ARG A 93 6.40 -0.47 -15.57
CA ARG A 93 6.07 0.27 -16.80
C ARG A 93 4.59 0.58 -16.88
N LEU A 94 3.75 -0.39 -16.53
CA LEU A 94 2.31 -0.21 -16.55
C LEU A 94 1.84 0.80 -15.49
N ALA A 95 2.41 0.73 -14.27
CA ALA A 95 2.12 1.70 -13.21
C ALA A 95 2.52 3.13 -13.62
N GLU A 96 3.69 3.27 -14.25
CA GLU A 96 4.17 4.55 -14.75
C GLU A 96 3.27 5.09 -15.88
N PHE A 97 2.86 4.24 -16.81
CA PHE A 97 1.92 4.62 -17.86
C PHE A 97 0.60 5.15 -17.28
N PHE A 98 -0.02 4.46 -16.32
CA PHE A 98 -1.24 4.96 -15.68
C PHE A 98 -1.02 6.25 -14.89
N ASN A 99 0.12 6.38 -14.23
CA ASN A 99 0.46 7.60 -13.49
C ASN A 99 0.65 8.82 -14.40
N ARG A 100 1.29 8.65 -15.56
CA ARG A 100 1.46 9.71 -16.57
C ARG A 100 0.12 10.11 -17.21
N ASN A 101 -0.87 9.22 -17.21
CA ASN A 101 -2.18 9.40 -17.83
C ASN A 101 -3.31 9.64 -16.82
N ASN A 102 -2.99 10.24 -15.66
CA ASN A 102 -3.94 10.63 -14.60
C ASN A 102 -4.79 9.49 -13.99
N ALA A 103 -4.43 8.23 -14.22
CA ALA A 103 -5.09 7.05 -13.66
C ALA A 103 -4.42 6.62 -12.34
N TYR A 104 -4.39 7.54 -11.37
CA TYR A 104 -3.64 7.38 -10.11
C TYR A 104 -4.15 6.24 -9.24
N MET A 105 -5.47 6.02 -9.23
CA MET A 105 -6.11 4.99 -8.41
C MET A 105 -5.77 3.58 -8.90
N GLU A 106 -5.57 3.42 -10.20
CA GLU A 106 -5.15 2.20 -10.87
C GLU A 106 -3.62 2.03 -10.81
N ALA A 107 -2.87 3.13 -10.87
CA ALA A 107 -1.41 3.11 -10.77
C ALA A 107 -0.91 2.63 -9.41
N GLN A 108 -1.58 3.00 -8.30
CA GLN A 108 -1.14 2.65 -6.95
C GLN A 108 -1.12 1.13 -6.66
N PRO A 109 -2.17 0.35 -6.94
CA PRO A 109 -2.15 -1.09 -6.79
C PRO A 109 -1.09 -1.78 -7.65
N LEU A 110 -0.88 -1.29 -8.88
CA LEU A 110 0.16 -1.80 -9.78
C LEU A 110 1.56 -1.54 -9.23
N HIS A 111 1.81 -0.34 -8.73
CA HIS A 111 3.08 0.00 -8.10
C HIS A 111 3.34 -0.86 -6.87
N ARG A 112 2.31 -1.15 -6.07
CA ARG A 112 2.40 -2.10 -4.95
C ARG A 112 2.73 -3.51 -5.42
N HIS A 113 2.11 -4.00 -6.49
CA HIS A 113 2.44 -5.31 -7.09
C HIS A 113 3.88 -5.37 -7.58
N TYR A 114 4.34 -4.33 -8.28
CA TYR A 114 5.73 -4.17 -8.67
C TYR A 114 6.68 -4.32 -7.48
N LEU A 115 6.45 -3.59 -6.38
CA LEU A 115 7.32 -3.62 -5.20
C LEU A 115 7.35 -5.02 -4.56
N LEU A 116 6.21 -5.69 -4.49
CA LEU A 116 6.11 -7.06 -3.97
C LEU A 116 6.87 -8.06 -4.84
N GLU A 117 6.75 -8.00 -6.16
CA GLU A 117 7.53 -8.83 -7.07
C GLU A 117 9.02 -8.51 -6.98
N LYS A 118 9.39 -7.23 -6.88
CA LYS A 118 10.79 -6.82 -6.72
C LYS A 118 11.40 -7.32 -5.40
N ALA A 119 10.61 -7.35 -4.33
CA ALA A 119 11.03 -7.93 -3.06
C ALA A 119 11.23 -9.44 -3.16
N LYS A 120 10.42 -10.18 -3.94
CA LYS A 120 10.61 -11.62 -4.19
C LYS A 120 11.89 -11.90 -4.98
N GLU A 121 12.15 -11.12 -6.02
CA GLU A 121 13.37 -11.22 -6.84
C GLU A 121 14.65 -10.89 -6.04
N SER A 122 14.53 -10.01 -5.05
CA SER A 122 15.68 -9.52 -4.29
C SER A 122 16.18 -10.49 -3.22
N LYS A 123 17.50 -10.60 -3.08
CA LYS A 123 18.14 -11.28 -1.94
C LYS A 123 18.26 -10.39 -0.69
N ASN A 124 18.00 -9.09 -0.82
CA ASN A 124 18.18 -8.13 0.27
C ASN A 124 17.00 -8.16 1.27
N TYR A 125 17.27 -8.62 2.49
CA TYR A 125 16.28 -8.67 3.59
C TYR A 125 15.76 -7.28 3.99
N GLY A 126 16.58 -6.23 3.89
CA GLY A 126 16.16 -4.86 4.18
C GLY A 126 15.11 -4.36 3.21
N LEU A 127 15.29 -4.59 1.89
CA LEU A 127 14.30 -4.23 0.89
C LEU A 127 12.97 -4.98 1.12
N LYS A 128 13.05 -6.29 1.45
CA LYS A 128 11.86 -7.08 1.79
C LYS A 128 11.10 -6.50 2.98
N PHE A 129 11.82 -6.07 4.01
CA PHE A 129 11.22 -5.42 5.17
C PHE A 129 10.51 -4.11 4.79
N TRP A 130 11.17 -3.22 4.04
CA TRP A 130 10.57 -1.95 3.63
C TRP A 130 9.35 -2.11 2.72
N VAL A 131 9.40 -3.05 1.78
CA VAL A 131 8.25 -3.37 0.92
C VAL A 131 7.11 -3.96 1.73
N TRP A 132 7.42 -4.84 2.69
CA TRP A 132 6.42 -5.39 3.59
C TRP A 132 5.77 -4.29 4.45
N PHE A 133 6.57 -3.36 4.98
CA PHE A 133 6.10 -2.22 5.76
C PHE A 133 5.20 -1.31 4.91
N TYR A 134 5.61 -0.97 3.69
CA TYR A 134 4.79 -0.22 2.73
C TYR A 134 3.45 -0.92 2.44
N SER A 135 3.48 -2.24 2.21
CA SER A 135 2.29 -3.06 1.98
C SER A 135 1.37 -3.15 3.21
N LEU A 136 1.94 -3.09 4.42
CA LEU A 136 1.21 -3.02 5.67
C LEU A 136 0.49 -1.68 5.81
N VAL A 137 1.20 -0.57 5.61
CA VAL A 137 0.65 0.80 5.68
C VAL A 137 -0.51 0.97 4.69
N ASN A 138 -0.29 0.66 3.40
CA ASN A 138 -1.34 0.74 2.38
C ASN A 138 -2.50 -0.23 2.63
N GLY A 139 -2.25 -1.30 3.37
CA GLY A 139 -3.28 -2.25 3.73
C GLY A 139 -4.13 -1.86 4.94
N CYS A 140 -3.75 -0.83 5.70
CA CYS A 140 -4.44 -0.48 6.94
C CYS A 140 -5.89 0.00 6.72
N GLY A 141 -6.23 0.47 5.51
CA GLY A 141 -7.60 0.85 5.14
C GLY A 141 -8.48 -0.29 4.60
N THR A 142 -7.93 -1.49 4.37
CA THR A 142 -8.65 -2.60 3.72
C THR A 142 -8.80 -3.84 4.60
N SER A 143 -8.10 -3.89 5.73
CA SER A 143 -8.14 -5.02 6.66
C SER A 143 -8.03 -4.52 8.10
N LEU A 144 -8.73 -5.17 9.02
CA LEU A 144 -8.66 -4.89 10.45
C LEU A 144 -7.36 -5.42 11.10
N LEU A 145 -6.79 -6.51 10.57
CA LEU A 145 -5.62 -7.15 11.16
C LEU A 145 -4.35 -6.31 11.00
N LYS A 146 -4.20 -5.61 9.86
CA LYS A 146 -3.01 -4.82 9.55
C LYS A 146 -2.79 -3.63 10.49
N PRO A 147 -3.79 -2.78 10.80
CA PRO A 147 -3.59 -1.71 11.76
C PRO A 147 -3.38 -2.26 13.19
N PHE A 148 -3.99 -3.39 13.54
CA PHE A 148 -3.70 -4.07 14.82
C PHE A 148 -2.22 -4.48 14.94
N ILE A 149 -1.68 -5.10 13.90
CA ILE A 149 -0.24 -5.42 13.83
C ILE A 149 0.61 -4.14 13.96
N GLY A 150 0.23 -3.06 13.28
CA GLY A 150 0.95 -1.77 13.39
C GLY A 150 0.96 -1.20 14.82
N VAL A 151 -0.16 -1.30 15.55
CA VAL A 151 -0.24 -0.89 16.96
C VAL A 151 0.67 -1.76 17.84
N LEU A 152 0.75 -3.07 17.59
CA LEU A 152 1.66 -3.96 18.30
C LEU A 152 3.13 -3.56 18.09
N TYR A 153 3.52 -3.15 16.88
CA TYR A 153 4.88 -2.63 16.65
C TYR A 153 5.14 -1.34 17.41
N CYS A 154 4.22 -0.37 17.35
CA CYS A 154 4.36 0.88 18.10
C CYS A 154 4.49 0.61 19.61
N TRP A 155 3.74 -0.38 20.11
CA TRP A 155 3.78 -0.79 21.51
C TRP A 155 5.13 -1.41 21.85
N LEU A 156 5.62 -2.33 21.01
CA LEU A 156 6.91 -2.98 21.21
C LEU A 156 8.07 -1.98 21.22
N PHE A 157 8.10 -1.05 20.25
CA PHE A 157 9.14 -0.02 20.21
C PHE A 157 9.10 0.89 21.42
N THR A 158 7.90 1.33 21.82
CA THR A 158 7.74 2.17 23.00
C THR A 158 8.15 1.42 24.28
N TYR A 159 7.76 0.16 24.41
CA TYR A 159 8.16 -0.71 25.51
C TYR A 159 9.68 -0.82 25.62
N LEU A 160 10.38 -1.07 24.50
CA LEU A 160 11.84 -1.19 24.49
C LEU A 160 12.54 0.12 24.88
N ILE A 161 11.97 1.27 24.50
CA ILE A 161 12.51 2.59 24.87
C ILE A 161 12.40 2.81 26.38
N PHE A 162 11.22 2.61 26.98
CA PHE A 162 11.02 2.77 28.42
C PHE A 162 11.77 1.70 29.24
N LEU A 163 11.91 0.49 28.69
CA LEU A 163 12.71 -0.56 29.32
C LEU A 163 14.20 -0.18 29.35
N SER A 164 14.72 0.36 28.25
CA SER A 164 16.11 0.84 28.20
C SER A 164 16.35 1.98 29.19
N LEU A 165 15.40 2.92 29.31
CA LEU A 165 15.48 4.02 30.27
C LEU A 165 15.47 3.50 31.71
N SER A 166 14.50 2.67 32.06
CA SER A 166 14.34 2.15 33.42
C SER A 166 15.53 1.28 33.85
N ILE A 167 16.09 0.47 32.95
CA ILE A 167 17.33 -0.29 33.22
C ILE A 167 18.51 0.64 33.50
N LYS A 168 18.70 1.71 32.71
CA LYS A 168 19.77 2.69 32.94
C LYS A 168 19.63 3.35 34.31
N LEU A 169 18.41 3.71 34.69
CA LEU A 169 18.12 4.36 35.97
C LEU A 169 18.42 3.41 37.14
N VAL A 170 18.01 2.14 37.06
CA VAL A 170 18.33 1.11 38.06
C VAL A 170 19.84 0.87 38.17
N MET A 171 20.58 0.84 37.06
CA MET A 171 22.04 0.66 37.08
C MET A 171 22.79 1.85 37.68
N SER A 172 22.23 3.07 37.59
CA SER A 172 22.81 4.28 38.18
C SER A 172 22.68 4.33 39.70
N VAL A 173 21.62 3.73 40.25
CA VAL A 173 21.37 3.62 41.69
C VAL A 173 22.09 2.38 42.21
N LYS A 174 23.35 2.52 42.61
CA LYS A 174 24.16 1.45 43.23
C LYS A 174 23.49 0.89 44.50
N SER A 175 22.55 -0.06 44.40
CA SER A 175 21.92 -0.70 45.57
C SER A 175 21.25 -2.04 45.24
N THR A 176 21.92 -3.13 45.64
CA THR A 176 21.45 -4.26 46.48
C THR A 176 20.03 -4.88 46.35
N GLY A 177 19.28 -4.65 45.26
CA GLY A 177 17.92 -5.20 45.09
C GLY A 177 17.54 -5.57 43.64
N VAL A 178 18.48 -6.08 42.85
CA VAL A 178 18.37 -6.25 41.38
C VAL A 178 17.07 -6.91 40.91
N ILE A 179 16.53 -7.88 41.65
CA ILE A 179 15.34 -8.65 41.26
C ILE A 179 14.02 -7.87 41.47
N VAL A 180 13.91 -7.07 42.54
CA VAL A 180 12.71 -6.28 42.81
C VAL A 180 12.65 -5.06 41.90
N TYR A 181 13.82 -4.45 41.61
CA TYR A 181 13.90 -3.33 40.68
C TYR A 181 13.69 -3.76 39.22
N SER A 182 14.04 -4.99 38.84
CA SER A 182 13.82 -5.49 37.48
C SER A 182 12.35 -5.82 37.19
N SER A 183 11.58 -6.29 38.17
CA SER A 183 10.14 -6.52 37.98
C SER A 183 9.38 -5.19 37.90
N TYR A 184 9.78 -4.20 38.70
CA TYR A 184 9.21 -2.84 38.63
C TYR A 184 9.50 -2.17 37.28
N SER A 185 10.72 -2.28 36.75
CA SER A 185 11.08 -1.67 35.47
C SER A 185 10.32 -2.28 34.29
N VAL A 186 10.08 -3.59 34.30
CA VAL A 186 9.24 -4.26 33.30
C VAL A 186 7.79 -3.78 33.37
N LEU A 187 7.17 -3.78 34.56
CA LEU A 187 5.79 -3.34 34.74
C LEU A 187 5.59 -1.87 34.38
N PHE A 188 6.51 -1.01 34.81
CA PHE A 188 6.53 0.40 34.44
C PHE A 188 6.57 0.58 32.92
N SER A 189 7.46 -0.14 32.23
CA SER A 189 7.62 -0.04 30.78
C SER A 189 6.39 -0.54 30.03
N ILE A 190 5.73 -1.60 30.51
CA ILE A 190 4.45 -2.09 29.96
C ILE A 190 3.36 -1.03 30.12
N LYS A 191 3.25 -0.42 31.32
CA LYS A 191 2.28 0.66 31.59
C LYS A 191 2.50 1.81 30.61
N GLN A 192 3.72 2.33 30.49
CA GLN A 192 4.01 3.46 29.61
C GLN A 192 3.74 3.13 28.14
N ALA A 193 4.11 1.94 27.69
CA ALA A 193 3.84 1.51 26.32
C ALA A 193 2.34 1.44 26.01
N LEU A 194 1.52 0.95 26.95
CA LEU A 194 0.05 0.94 26.79
C LEU A 194 -0.56 2.34 26.75
N LEU A 195 -0.07 3.25 27.61
CA LEU A 195 -0.53 4.65 27.62
C LEU A 195 -0.20 5.38 26.31
N VAL A 196 0.95 5.09 25.71
CA VAL A 196 1.34 5.69 24.42
C VAL A 196 0.53 5.12 23.26
N THR A 197 0.22 3.82 23.25
CA THR A 197 -0.41 3.21 22.07
C THR A 197 -1.92 3.15 22.10
N VAL A 198 -2.56 3.21 23.28
CA VAL A 198 -4.01 3.14 23.42
C VAL A 198 -4.55 4.52 23.80
N PRO A 199 -5.19 5.25 22.86
CA PRO A 199 -5.68 6.60 23.11
C PRO A 199 -6.58 6.71 24.34
N LEU A 200 -7.46 5.73 24.55
CA LEU A 200 -8.39 5.71 25.68
C LEU A 200 -7.68 5.60 27.04
N LEU A 201 -6.52 4.96 27.10
CA LEU A 201 -5.77 4.87 28.36
C LEU A 201 -5.02 6.17 28.64
N ALA A 202 -4.50 6.82 27.59
CA ALA A 202 -3.80 8.10 27.71
C ALA A 202 -4.70 9.24 28.21
N THR A 203 -6.01 9.21 27.91
CA THR A 203 -6.97 10.19 28.42
C THR A 203 -7.24 10.02 29.91
N ILE A 204 -7.12 8.80 30.44
CA ILE A 204 -7.26 8.50 31.87
C ILE A 204 -5.97 8.87 32.62
N HIS A 205 -4.80 8.54 32.05
CA HIS A 205 -3.50 8.82 32.65
C HIS A 205 -2.49 9.18 31.58
N LYS A 206 -1.83 10.34 31.72
CA LYS A 206 -0.83 10.78 30.73
C LYS A 206 0.42 9.91 30.80
N PRO A 207 1.01 9.53 29.65
CA PRO A 207 2.30 8.85 29.63
C PRO A 207 3.41 9.78 30.13
N GLU A 208 4.37 9.24 30.87
CA GLU A 208 5.48 9.97 31.48
C GLU A 208 6.64 10.17 30.48
N ILE A 209 6.33 10.76 29.32
CA ILE A 209 7.27 10.94 28.21
C ILE A 209 8.41 11.90 28.60
N GLU A 210 8.15 12.87 29.48
CA GLU A 210 9.13 13.84 29.98
C GLU A 210 10.32 13.19 30.70
N MET A 211 10.16 11.97 31.22
CA MET A 211 11.26 11.21 31.85
C MET A 211 12.35 10.76 30.87
N LEU A 212 12.10 10.82 29.57
CA LEU A 212 13.11 10.52 28.57
C LEU A 212 14.06 11.73 28.46
N ASP A 213 15.19 11.72 29.17
CA ASP A 213 16.18 12.81 29.17
C ASP A 213 16.73 13.18 27.77
N ASN A 214 16.52 12.32 26.77
CA ASN A 214 16.88 12.57 25.38
C ASN A 214 15.68 13.11 24.59
N GLY A 215 15.72 14.39 24.23
CA GLY A 215 14.69 15.05 23.43
C GLY A 215 14.36 14.35 22.11
N LEU A 216 15.32 13.63 21.49
CA LEU A 216 15.04 12.84 20.29
C LEU A 216 14.14 11.62 20.58
N LEU A 217 14.34 10.96 21.73
CA LEU A 217 13.49 9.84 22.14
C LEU A 217 12.08 10.32 22.50
N GLN A 218 11.97 11.50 23.13
CA GLN A 218 10.66 12.12 23.38
C GLN A 218 9.90 12.39 22.08
N ILE A 219 10.56 13.02 21.10
CA ILE A 219 9.96 13.29 19.78
C ILE A 219 9.54 11.98 19.10
N PHE A 220 10.40 10.96 19.16
CA PHE A 220 10.10 9.67 18.54
C PHE A 220 8.91 8.95 19.22
N VAL A 221 8.82 8.96 20.55
CA VAL A 221 7.68 8.39 21.29
C VAL A 221 6.40 9.17 21.00
N ASN A 222 6.46 10.49 20.90
CA ASN A 222 5.31 11.31 20.48
C ASN A 222 4.87 10.99 19.05
N PHE A 223 5.81 10.77 18.13
CA PHE A 223 5.49 10.30 16.79
C PHE A 223 4.81 8.93 16.81
N LEU A 224 5.34 7.96 17.58
CA LEU A 224 4.72 6.65 17.76
C LEU A 224 3.31 6.76 18.34
N MET A 225 3.08 7.68 19.29
CA MET A 225 1.76 7.96 19.86
C MET A 225 0.76 8.41 18.77
N ILE A 226 1.14 9.38 17.94
CA ILE A 226 0.31 9.87 16.84
C ILE A 226 -0.01 8.75 15.85
N VAL A 227 1.00 7.97 15.45
CA VAL A 227 0.82 6.84 14.53
C VAL A 227 -0.10 5.79 15.14
N SER A 228 0.10 5.40 16.40
CA SER A 228 -0.78 4.47 17.10
C SER A 228 -2.22 4.95 17.13
N TYR A 229 -2.46 6.24 17.38
CA TYR A 229 -3.81 6.78 17.46
C TYR A 229 -4.50 6.74 16.11
N LEU A 230 -3.78 7.08 15.03
CA LEU A 230 -4.29 6.96 13.68
C LEU A 230 -4.62 5.50 13.33
N LEU A 231 -3.79 4.54 13.71
CA LEU A 231 -4.05 3.11 13.49
C LEU A 231 -5.26 2.61 14.29
N VAL A 232 -5.44 3.05 15.53
CA VAL A 232 -6.63 2.74 16.33
C VAL A 232 -7.90 3.35 15.72
N PHE A 233 -7.81 4.57 15.19
CA PHE A 233 -8.90 5.19 14.45
C PHE A 233 -9.26 4.39 13.18
N LEU A 234 -8.27 3.94 12.41
CA LEU A 234 -8.50 3.06 11.26
C LEU A 234 -9.15 1.73 11.67
N MET A 235 -8.73 1.13 12.78
CA MET A 235 -9.41 -0.06 13.33
C MET A 235 -10.88 0.24 13.64
N ALA A 236 -11.19 1.36 14.30
CA ALA A 236 -12.56 1.75 14.60
C ALA A 236 -13.41 1.92 13.33
N LEU A 237 -12.86 2.52 12.26
CA LEU A 237 -13.53 2.63 10.96
C LEU A 237 -13.82 1.25 10.34
N GLN A 238 -12.87 0.32 10.40
CA GLN A 238 -13.08 -1.04 9.89
C GLN A 238 -14.13 -1.80 10.72
N ILE A 239 -14.12 -1.66 12.05
CA ILE A 239 -15.13 -2.25 12.95
C ILE A 239 -16.52 -1.70 12.61
N ARG A 240 -16.66 -0.38 12.42
CA ARG A 240 -17.92 0.25 12.00
C ARG A 240 -18.43 -0.36 10.69
N LYS A 241 -17.54 -0.51 9.69
CA LYS A 241 -17.88 -1.12 8.40
C LYS A 241 -18.30 -2.59 8.55
N LEU A 242 -17.62 -3.36 9.40
CA LEU A 242 -17.94 -4.77 9.67
C LEU A 242 -19.29 -4.93 10.36
N LEU A 243 -19.59 -4.08 11.35
CA LEU A 243 -20.85 -4.12 12.10
C LEU A 243 -22.04 -3.59 11.29
N ARG A 244 -21.83 -3.10 10.06
CA ARG A 244 -22.87 -2.46 9.23
C ARG A 244 -23.67 -1.43 10.01
N LEU A 245 -23.01 -0.72 10.93
CA LEU A 245 -23.63 0.38 11.65
C LEU A 245 -23.89 1.47 10.60
N LYS A 246 -25.13 1.48 10.09
CA LYS A 246 -25.67 2.58 9.29
C LYS A 246 -25.72 3.80 10.20
N ASP A 247 -25.16 4.89 9.69
CA ASP A 247 -25.10 6.23 10.25
C ASP A 247 -24.75 6.31 11.74
#